data_AF-A0A507AK38-F1
#
_entry.id   AF-A0A507AK38-F1
#
_cell.length_a   1.000
_cell.length_b   1.000
_cell.length_c   1.000
_cell.angle_alpha   90.00
_cell.angle_beta   90.00
_cell.angle_gamma   90.00
#
_symmetry.space_group_name_H-M   'P 1'
#
loop_
_entity.id
_entity.type
_entity.pdbx_description
1 polymer ?
#
loop_
_entity_poly.entity_id
_entity_poly.type
_entity_poly.pdbx_seq_one_letter_code
_entity_poly.pdbx_strand_id
1 'polypeptide(L)'
;MCYRSLPLGTNPKPRAFILDHANAVRRMAIGQLPHGIIIQKIAPRIWFPSMVVVWAGLTMVSAAVKTVTQLCVVRFFLGLTEGSTYAGTIYIIGSWYRPEEISKRTALFTASGQVGTMFAGVMMTAIYKGMKGMAGLQGWQWVFLIDGIITLPIAVFGFLYFPDIPHTTRASYLSEEERKLAVSRLPQPSEDSHNIMPLSLIKRVFFTPMFWILFFWSPVCASTEAFPLQNTFLLWLKYNDKHFTQANINTYPLGVQAVGIVANMLAAWHMDATGQRVPMAILACLLQIVVGAMLLVRDLSFAGTFFAFYLAGSAYMVNPLIFGWANIILQRTGDDTIRSVTLYSMNIGSMVLWTFWGIVFYSAADAPYWKKGSIALIVCCAVMFGYIWAVYYLDKKTMKRYGYHTQGEAENAPVEEKKDPDTATKEVDPDAARN
;
A
#
# COMPACT_ATOMS: atom_id res chain seq x y z
N MET A 1 -6.95 14.69 10.80
CA MET A 1 -8.16 15.38 11.33
C MET A 1 -8.28 15.45 12.87
N CYS A 2 -7.43 14.79 13.67
CA CYS A 2 -7.60 14.72 15.14
C CYS A 2 -7.01 15.89 15.96
N TYR A 3 -6.39 16.91 15.35
CA TYR A 3 -5.74 17.99 16.09
C TYR A 3 -6.68 19.10 16.57
N ARG A 4 -7.90 19.18 16.03
CA ARG A 4 -8.88 20.24 16.41
C ARG A 4 -9.71 19.88 17.65
N SER A 5 -9.51 18.68 18.20
CA SER A 5 -10.21 18.15 19.37
C SER A 5 -9.40 18.26 20.67
N LEU A 6 -8.15 18.74 20.60
CA LEU A 6 -7.31 19.02 21.77
C LEU A 6 -7.72 20.37 22.38
N PRO A 7 -8.06 20.44 23.67
CA PRO A 7 -8.30 21.71 24.36
C PRO A 7 -6.94 22.34 24.70
N LEU A 8 -6.20 22.74 23.68
CA LEU A 8 -5.10 23.67 23.83
C LEU A 8 -5.60 24.98 23.22
N GLY A 9 -5.94 25.93 24.09
CA GLY A 9 -6.51 27.26 23.79
C GLY A 9 -5.60 28.19 22.99
N THR A 10 -4.77 27.65 22.10
CA THR A 10 -3.93 28.38 21.18
C THR A 10 -4.24 27.90 19.78
N ASN A 11 -4.82 28.78 18.96
CA ASN A 11 -4.94 28.60 17.52
C ASN A 11 -3.63 28.00 16.97
N PRO A 12 -3.61 26.73 16.53
CA PRO A 12 -2.40 26.18 15.96
C PRO A 12 -2.13 26.95 14.66
N LYS A 13 -1.04 27.74 14.64
CA LYS A 13 -0.61 28.45 13.44
C LYS A 13 -0.57 27.44 12.27
N PRO A 14 -1.06 27.78 11.07
CA PRO A 14 -1.15 26.85 9.94
C PRO A 14 0.19 26.15 9.61
N ARG A 15 1.33 26.80 9.92
CA ARG A 15 2.67 26.23 9.77
C ARG A 15 2.96 25.02 10.68
N ALA A 16 2.42 24.97 11.91
CA ALA A 16 2.64 23.85 12.83
C ALA A 16 1.88 22.58 12.39
N PHE A 17 0.69 22.77 11.81
CA PHE A 17 -0.11 21.68 11.23
C PHE A 17 0.53 21.08 9.97
N ILE A 18 1.11 21.94 9.13
CA ILE A 18 1.88 21.55 7.93
C ILE A 18 3.13 20.78 8.32
N LEU A 19 3.87 21.24 9.34
CA LEU A 19 5.07 20.55 9.80
C LEU A 19 4.74 19.17 10.37
N ASP A 20 3.63 19.01 11.10
CA ASP A 20 3.24 17.69 11.66
C ASP A 20 2.77 16.69 10.59
N HIS A 21 2.05 17.12 9.56
CA HIS A 21 1.70 16.24 8.42
C HIS A 21 2.95 15.84 7.62
N ALA A 22 3.83 16.80 7.32
CA ALA A 22 5.10 16.51 6.66
C ALA A 22 5.99 15.60 7.50
N ASN A 23 5.99 15.78 8.81
CA ASN A 23 6.70 14.90 9.74
C ASN A 23 6.05 13.52 9.80
N ALA A 24 4.72 13.39 9.75
CA ALA A 24 4.03 12.09 9.72
C ALA A 24 4.46 11.21 8.56
N VAL A 25 4.52 11.78 7.35
CA VAL A 25 4.94 11.03 6.17
C VAL A 25 6.44 10.78 6.16
N ARG A 26 7.26 11.75 6.61
CA ARG A 26 8.70 11.53 6.79
C ARG A 26 8.98 10.34 7.71
N ARG A 27 8.15 10.13 8.74
CA ARG A 27 8.29 9.04 9.73
C ARG A 27 7.99 7.67 9.14
N MET A 28 6.91 7.56 8.37
CA MET A 28 6.55 6.33 7.66
C MET A 28 7.56 6.01 6.55
N ALA A 29 8.02 7.02 5.81
CA ALA A 29 8.97 6.83 4.72
C ALA A 29 10.33 6.30 5.20
N ILE A 30 10.81 6.79 6.36
CA ILE A 30 12.07 6.31 6.96
C ILE A 30 11.93 4.86 7.44
N GLY A 31 10.76 4.45 7.93
CA GLY A 31 10.52 3.08 8.36
C GLY A 31 10.46 2.09 7.19
N GLN A 32 9.79 2.44 6.11
CA GLN A 32 9.44 1.48 5.06
C GLN A 32 10.62 0.74 4.43
N LEU A 33 11.73 1.43 4.13
CA LEU A 33 12.91 0.77 3.53
C LEU A 33 13.57 -0.27 4.47
N PRO A 34 13.90 0.06 5.73
CA PRO A 34 14.33 -0.94 6.71
C PRO A 34 13.37 -2.13 6.83
N HIS A 35 12.05 -1.89 6.90
CA HIS A 35 11.07 -2.97 7.04
C HIS A 35 11.08 -3.89 5.81
N GLY A 36 11.28 -3.34 4.60
CA GLY A 36 11.41 -4.12 3.36
C GLY A 36 12.66 -5.01 3.30
N ILE A 37 13.70 -4.68 4.07
CA ILE A 37 14.91 -5.52 4.21
C ILE A 37 14.72 -6.52 5.36
N ILE A 38 14.12 -6.10 6.47
CA ILE A 38 13.91 -6.94 7.65
C ILE A 38 12.96 -8.10 7.34
N ILE A 39 11.93 -7.88 6.52
CA ILE A 39 10.99 -8.94 6.10
C ILE A 39 11.66 -10.08 5.31
N GLN A 40 12.86 -9.85 4.76
CA GLN A 40 13.67 -10.90 4.12
C GLN A 40 14.48 -11.72 5.14
N LYS A 41 14.77 -11.14 6.31
CA LYS A 41 15.57 -11.79 7.37
C LYS A 41 14.71 -12.42 8.45
N ILE A 42 13.59 -11.81 8.79
CA ILE A 42 12.69 -12.22 9.84
C ILE A 42 11.40 -12.71 9.20
N ALA A 43 10.98 -13.91 9.58
CA ALA A 43 9.71 -14.50 9.18
C ALA A 43 8.55 -13.49 9.37
N PRO A 44 7.79 -13.15 8.31
CA PRO A 44 6.57 -12.37 8.38
C PRO A 44 5.64 -12.72 9.56
N ARG A 45 5.50 -14.01 9.88
CA ARG A 45 4.66 -14.49 10.99
C ARG A 45 4.99 -13.84 12.34
N ILE A 46 6.25 -13.51 12.60
CA ILE A 46 6.68 -12.88 13.86
C ILE A 46 6.68 -11.36 13.68
N TRP A 47 7.18 -10.89 12.53
CA TRP A 47 7.38 -9.47 12.28
C TRP A 47 6.07 -8.67 12.27
N PHE A 48 5.05 -9.07 11.49
CA PHE A 48 3.80 -8.29 11.41
C PHE A 48 3.06 -8.21 12.75
N PRO A 49 2.80 -9.33 13.44
CA PRO A 49 2.08 -9.25 14.71
C PRO A 49 2.87 -8.49 15.78
N SER A 50 4.21 -8.58 15.79
CA SER A 50 5.04 -7.79 16.71
C SER A 50 4.89 -6.29 16.46
N MET A 51 4.90 -5.84 15.20
CA MET A 51 4.68 -4.44 14.86
C MET A 51 3.28 -3.97 15.24
N VAL A 52 2.25 -4.82 15.09
CA VAL A 52 0.87 -4.51 15.52
C VAL A 52 0.75 -4.40 17.05
N VAL A 53 1.45 -5.23 17.82
CA VAL A 53 1.48 -5.11 19.29
C VAL A 53 2.15 -3.80 19.72
N VAL A 54 3.30 -3.46 19.12
CA VAL A 54 3.99 -2.20 19.42
C VAL A 54 3.12 -1.00 19.02
N TRP A 55 2.46 -1.07 17.86
CA TRP A 55 1.52 -0.05 17.40
C TRP A 55 0.37 0.13 18.41
N ALA A 56 -0.28 -0.96 18.85
CA ALA A 56 -1.37 -0.90 19.83
C ALA A 56 -0.92 -0.31 21.17
N GLY A 57 0.29 -0.69 21.64
CA GLY A 57 0.90 -0.11 22.83
C GLY A 57 1.13 1.40 22.71
N LEU A 58 1.70 1.86 21.60
CA LEU A 58 1.93 3.28 21.32
C LEU A 58 0.61 4.07 21.18
N THR A 59 -0.43 3.45 20.62
CA THR A 59 -1.78 4.03 20.54
C THR A 59 -2.35 4.26 21.94
N MET A 60 -2.24 3.29 22.85
CA MET A 60 -2.69 3.46 24.25
C MET A 60 -1.86 4.52 25.00
N VAL A 61 -0.54 4.56 24.80
CA VAL A 61 0.33 5.58 25.39
C VAL A 61 -0.07 6.98 24.91
N SER A 62 -0.58 7.12 23.68
CA SER A 62 -1.07 8.40 23.13
C SER A 62 -2.22 8.99 23.96
N ALA A 63 -3.01 8.18 24.67
CA ALA A 63 -4.08 8.66 25.55
C ALA A 63 -3.55 9.32 26.83
N ALA A 64 -2.36 8.93 27.30
CA ALA A 64 -1.73 9.42 28.54
C ALA A 64 -0.85 10.67 28.34
N VAL A 65 -0.68 11.12 27.09
CA VAL A 65 0.19 12.25 26.75
C VAL A 65 -0.36 13.58 27.26
N LYS A 66 0.50 14.37 27.93
CA LYS A 66 0.16 15.69 28.48
C LYS A 66 0.75 16.86 27.70
N THR A 67 1.77 16.63 26.87
CA THR A 67 2.47 17.68 26.11
C THR A 67 2.48 17.41 24.61
N VAL A 68 2.51 18.49 23.81
CA VAL A 68 2.56 18.39 22.33
C VAL A 68 3.83 17.67 21.86
N THR A 69 4.97 17.93 22.51
CA THR A 69 6.25 17.27 22.17
C THR A 69 6.18 15.77 22.39
N GLN A 70 5.63 15.31 23.52
CA GLN A 70 5.41 13.88 23.77
C GLN A 70 4.49 13.26 22.71
N LEU A 71 3.44 13.98 22.28
CA LEU A 71 2.52 13.48 21.26
C LEU A 71 3.23 13.30 19.91
N CYS A 72 4.10 14.24 19.55
CA CYS A 72 4.90 14.17 18.33
C CYS A 72 5.88 13.00 18.35
N VAL A 73 6.49 12.70 19.51
CA VAL A 73 7.41 11.57 19.69
C VAL A 73 6.66 10.23 19.61
N VAL A 74 5.52 10.08 20.31
CA VAL A 74 4.73 8.85 20.22
C VAL A 74 4.23 8.62 18.80
N ARG A 75 3.78 9.68 18.11
CA ARG A 75 3.41 9.59 16.68
C ARG A 75 4.57 9.26 15.76
N PHE A 76 5.81 9.57 16.14
CA PHE A 76 6.99 9.18 15.38
C PHE A 76 7.16 7.67 15.38
N PHE A 77 7.16 7.06 16.56
CA PHE A 77 7.31 5.61 16.67
C PHE A 77 6.11 4.87 16.09
N LEU A 78 4.90 5.42 16.24
CA LEU A 78 3.68 4.82 15.69
C LEU A 78 3.72 4.75 14.15
N GLY A 79 4.14 5.84 13.50
CA GLY A 79 4.33 5.85 12.05
C GLY A 79 5.47 4.94 11.57
N LEU A 80 6.51 4.75 12.39
CA LEU A 80 7.60 3.81 12.10
C LEU A 80 7.08 2.36 12.08
N THR A 81 6.26 1.97 13.06
CA THR A 81 5.68 0.63 13.17
C THR A 81 4.58 0.35 12.15
N GLU A 82 3.80 1.37 11.78
CA GLU A 82 2.70 1.23 10.82
C GLU A 82 3.21 1.04 9.38
N GLY A 83 4.39 1.60 9.07
CA GLY A 83 4.97 1.60 7.73
C GLY A 83 5.17 0.21 7.12
N SER A 84 5.35 -0.86 7.92
CA SER A 84 5.50 -2.21 7.37
C SER A 84 4.22 -2.82 6.81
N THR A 85 3.06 -2.45 7.35
CA THR A 85 1.87 -3.29 7.23
C THR A 85 1.34 -3.32 5.80
N TYR A 86 1.26 -2.17 5.14
CA TYR A 86 0.71 -2.09 3.79
C TYR A 86 1.60 -2.78 2.76
N ALA A 87 2.81 -2.25 2.52
CA ALA A 87 3.72 -2.77 1.50
C ALA A 87 4.14 -4.21 1.79
N GLY A 88 4.30 -4.56 3.07
CA GLY A 88 4.61 -5.91 3.49
C GLY A 88 3.49 -6.92 3.23
N THR A 89 2.22 -6.55 3.44
CA THR A 89 1.10 -7.44 3.12
C THR A 89 0.97 -7.66 1.62
N ILE A 90 1.15 -6.60 0.81
CA ILE A 90 1.19 -6.73 -0.66
C ILE A 90 2.33 -7.66 -1.09
N TYR A 91 3.51 -7.53 -0.48
CA TYR A 91 4.63 -8.43 -0.75
C TYR A 91 4.26 -9.89 -0.45
N ILE A 92 3.67 -10.20 0.70
CA ILE A 92 3.26 -11.58 1.05
C ILE A 92 2.20 -12.12 0.09
N ILE A 93 1.19 -11.31 -0.24
CA ILE A 93 0.12 -11.72 -1.17
C ILE A 93 0.72 -12.19 -2.49
N GLY A 94 1.62 -11.43 -3.10
CA GLY A 94 2.20 -11.90 -4.36
C GLY A 94 3.21 -13.04 -4.21
N SER A 95 3.65 -13.37 -3.00
CA SER A 95 4.55 -14.51 -2.77
C SER A 95 3.75 -15.80 -2.60
N TRP A 96 2.48 -15.73 -2.21
CA TRP A 96 1.59 -16.88 -2.05
C TRP A 96 0.69 -17.15 -3.26
N TYR A 97 0.31 -16.13 -4.01
CA TYR A 97 -0.72 -16.21 -5.03
C TYR A 97 -0.17 -16.11 -6.46
N ARG A 98 -0.93 -16.71 -7.39
CA ARG A 98 -0.65 -16.63 -8.83
C ARG A 98 -1.03 -15.26 -9.38
N PRO A 99 -0.43 -14.83 -10.51
CA PRO A 99 -0.75 -13.55 -11.16
C PRO A 99 -2.24 -13.30 -11.43
N GLU A 100 -3.01 -14.37 -11.63
CA GLU A 100 -4.46 -14.35 -11.92
C GLU A 100 -5.32 -14.15 -10.67
N GLU A 101 -4.76 -14.30 -9.47
CA GLU A 101 -5.50 -14.28 -8.20
C GLU A 101 -5.07 -13.11 -7.29
N ILE A 102 -3.95 -12.46 -7.60
CA ILE A 102 -3.36 -11.40 -6.78
C ILE A 102 -4.28 -10.17 -6.67
N SER A 103 -5.02 -9.81 -7.72
CA SER A 103 -5.77 -8.54 -7.72
C SER A 103 -6.97 -8.59 -6.78
N LYS A 104 -7.76 -9.69 -6.79
CA LYS A 104 -8.87 -9.92 -5.84
C LYS A 104 -8.38 -9.91 -4.39
N ARG A 105 -7.25 -10.55 -4.10
CA ARG A 105 -6.70 -10.63 -2.74
C ARG A 105 -6.18 -9.28 -2.26
N THR A 106 -5.51 -8.55 -3.13
CA THR A 106 -5.06 -7.19 -2.85
C THR A 106 -6.24 -6.24 -2.62
N ALA A 107 -7.30 -6.35 -3.42
CA ALA A 107 -8.49 -5.52 -3.26
C ALA A 107 -9.26 -5.83 -1.98
N LEU A 108 -9.33 -7.10 -1.57
CA LEU A 108 -9.92 -7.48 -0.29
C LEU A 108 -9.14 -6.85 0.89
N PHE A 109 -7.81 -6.86 0.83
CA PHE A 109 -6.97 -6.21 1.83
C PHE A 109 -7.22 -4.69 1.89
N THR A 110 -7.21 -3.99 0.75
CA THR A 110 -7.44 -2.55 0.72
C THR A 110 -8.87 -2.18 1.13
N ALA A 111 -9.87 -2.99 0.74
CA ALA A 111 -11.25 -2.85 1.19
C ALA A 111 -11.37 -2.98 2.72
N SER A 112 -10.65 -3.91 3.34
CA SER A 112 -10.66 -4.06 4.81
C SER A 112 -10.17 -2.80 5.52
N GLY A 113 -9.17 -2.10 4.97
CA GLY A 113 -8.70 -0.82 5.49
C GLY A 113 -9.73 0.31 5.37
N GLN A 114 -10.51 0.32 4.29
CA GLN A 114 -11.62 1.27 4.11
C GLN A 114 -12.76 0.99 5.10
N VAL A 115 -13.12 -0.28 5.31
CA VAL A 115 -14.10 -0.69 6.33
C VAL A 115 -13.63 -0.28 7.72
N GLY A 116 -12.34 -0.47 8.04
CA GLY A 116 -11.75 -0.01 9.30
C GLY A 116 -11.88 1.50 9.48
N THR A 117 -11.63 2.27 8.42
CA THR A 117 -11.82 3.74 8.42
C THR A 117 -13.29 4.12 8.68
N MET A 118 -14.24 3.38 8.10
CA MET A 118 -15.67 3.60 8.34
C MET A 118 -16.04 3.30 9.79
N PHE A 119 -15.57 2.17 10.32
CA PHE A 119 -15.79 1.78 11.72
C PHE A 119 -15.21 2.82 12.68
N ALA A 120 -13.99 3.30 12.43
CA ALA A 120 -13.36 4.34 13.24
C ALA A 120 -14.18 5.65 13.28
N GLY A 121 -14.78 6.05 12.15
CA GLY A 121 -15.65 7.24 12.08
C GLY A 121 -16.94 7.09 12.88
N VAL A 122 -17.58 5.92 12.81
CA VAL A 122 -18.78 5.59 13.60
C VAL A 122 -18.44 5.51 15.09
N MET A 123 -17.35 4.81 15.44
CA MET A 123 -16.86 4.69 16.80
C MET A 123 -16.58 6.07 17.41
N MET A 124 -15.90 6.97 16.68
CA MET A 124 -15.65 8.34 17.16
C MET A 124 -16.96 9.09 17.44
N THR A 125 -17.98 8.93 16.60
CA THR A 125 -19.29 9.56 16.79
C THR A 125 -20.03 8.98 18.00
N ALA A 126 -19.96 7.66 18.21
CA ALA A 126 -20.58 6.99 19.35
C ALA A 126 -19.92 7.40 20.67
N ILE A 127 -18.58 7.42 20.73
CA ILE A 127 -17.80 7.81 21.90
C ILE A 127 -18.06 9.27 22.28
N TYR A 128 -18.13 10.16 21.28
CA TYR A 128 -18.41 11.57 21.51
C TYR A 128 -19.80 11.81 22.13
N LYS A 129 -20.79 11.00 21.77
CA LYS A 129 -22.16 11.08 22.30
C LYS A 129 -22.30 10.40 23.68
N GLY A 130 -21.60 9.29 23.91
CA GLY A 130 -21.86 8.42 25.06
C GLY A 130 -20.87 8.51 26.24
N MET A 131 -19.62 8.96 26.03
CA MET A 131 -18.55 8.79 27.03
C MET A 131 -17.80 10.08 27.40
N LYS A 132 -18.41 11.25 27.17
CA LYS A 132 -17.81 12.52 27.60
C LYS A 132 -17.88 12.65 29.13
N GLY A 133 -16.72 12.60 29.79
CA GLY A 133 -16.59 12.79 31.25
C GLY A 133 -16.59 11.50 32.09
N MET A 134 -16.71 10.33 31.46
CA MET A 134 -16.61 9.05 32.17
C MET A 134 -15.17 8.81 32.64
N ALA A 135 -15.01 8.54 33.95
CA ALA A 135 -13.72 8.38 34.64
C ALA A 135 -12.76 9.60 34.58
N GLY A 136 -13.27 10.81 34.36
CA GLY A 136 -12.45 12.03 34.30
C GLY A 136 -11.60 12.19 33.03
N LEU A 137 -11.75 11.27 32.06
CA LEU A 137 -11.05 11.29 30.78
C LEU A 137 -11.85 12.03 29.71
N GLN A 138 -11.13 12.72 28.81
CA GLN A 138 -11.73 13.38 27.66
C GLN A 138 -12.16 12.35 26.62
N GLY A 139 -13.25 12.63 25.88
CA GLY A 139 -13.81 11.67 24.91
C GLY A 139 -12.82 11.19 23.84
N TRP A 140 -11.81 11.99 23.49
CA TRP A 140 -10.77 11.59 22.53
C TRP A 140 -9.76 10.59 23.10
N GLN A 141 -9.51 10.59 24.42
CA GLN A 141 -8.60 9.65 25.08
C GLN A 141 -9.17 8.24 25.07
N TRP A 142 -10.49 8.14 25.27
CA TRP A 142 -11.23 6.88 25.17
C TRP A 142 -11.14 6.26 23.78
N VAL A 143 -11.13 7.06 22.71
CA VAL A 143 -10.96 6.55 21.34
C VAL A 143 -9.63 5.80 21.20
N PHE A 144 -8.53 6.38 21.65
CA PHE A 144 -7.20 5.75 21.55
C PHE A 144 -7.07 4.52 22.46
N LEU A 145 -7.67 4.55 23.65
CA LEU A 145 -7.58 3.44 24.59
C LEU A 145 -8.40 2.23 24.09
N ILE A 146 -9.61 2.45 23.59
CA ILE A 146 -10.46 1.38 23.03
C ILE A 146 -9.81 0.80 21.77
N ASP A 147 -9.32 1.65 20.87
CA ASP A 147 -8.67 1.23 19.62
C ASP A 147 -7.42 0.36 19.86
N GLY A 148 -6.60 0.71 20.85
CA GLY A 148 -5.46 -0.12 21.27
C GLY A 148 -5.89 -1.47 21.85
N ILE A 149 -6.91 -1.47 22.73
CA ILE A 149 -7.39 -2.70 23.39
C ILE A 149 -7.98 -3.69 22.39
N ILE A 150 -8.81 -3.24 21.45
CA ILE A 150 -9.40 -4.14 20.44
C ILE A 150 -8.35 -4.73 19.50
N THR A 151 -7.21 -4.04 19.33
CA THR A 151 -6.14 -4.47 18.43
C THR A 151 -5.26 -5.56 19.05
N LEU A 152 -5.14 -5.63 20.38
CA LEU A 152 -4.30 -6.63 21.06
C LEU A 152 -4.74 -8.08 20.79
N PRO A 153 -6.02 -8.48 20.94
CA PRO A 153 -6.49 -9.81 20.58
C PRO A 153 -6.26 -10.15 19.10
N ILE A 154 -6.41 -9.17 18.20
CA ILE A 154 -6.18 -9.34 16.77
C ILE A 154 -4.69 -9.62 16.50
N ALA A 155 -3.79 -8.93 17.21
CA ALA A 155 -2.36 -9.20 17.12
C ALA A 155 -2.00 -10.62 17.61
N VAL A 156 -2.60 -11.06 18.73
CA VAL A 156 -2.45 -12.44 19.23
C VAL A 156 -2.94 -13.46 18.21
N PHE A 157 -4.10 -13.21 17.59
CA PHE A 157 -4.61 -14.03 16.49
C PHE A 157 -3.63 -14.08 15.31
N GLY A 158 -2.99 -12.95 14.98
CA GLY A 158 -1.92 -12.87 13.99
C GLY A 158 -0.75 -13.81 14.30
N PHE A 159 -0.26 -13.89 15.54
CA PHE A 159 0.83 -14.81 15.89
C PHE A 159 0.47 -16.30 15.67
N LEU A 160 -0.80 -16.65 15.87
CA LEU A 160 -1.30 -18.02 15.75
C LEU A 160 -1.57 -18.42 14.30
N TYR A 161 -2.22 -17.56 13.52
CA TYR A 161 -2.77 -17.90 12.20
C TYR A 161 -2.01 -17.33 11.00
N PHE A 162 -1.12 -16.35 11.19
CA PHE A 162 -0.47 -15.70 10.06
C PHE A 162 0.55 -16.64 9.38
N PRO A 163 0.36 -16.98 8.09
CA PRO A 163 1.28 -17.85 7.38
C PRO A 163 2.60 -17.13 7.11
N ASP A 164 3.70 -17.90 7.16
CA ASP A 164 5.02 -17.40 6.74
C ASP A 164 5.09 -17.28 5.20
N ILE A 165 6.22 -16.95 4.61
CA ILE A 165 6.45 -17.12 3.16
C ILE A 165 6.51 -18.61 2.79
N PRO A 166 6.02 -19.05 1.60
CA PRO A 166 5.87 -20.47 1.24
C PRO A 166 7.13 -21.33 1.43
N HIS A 167 8.30 -20.74 1.18
CA HIS A 167 9.61 -21.37 1.36
C HIS A 167 9.94 -21.68 2.83
N THR A 168 9.45 -20.88 3.78
CA THR A 168 9.80 -20.97 5.22
C THR A 168 8.62 -21.44 6.09
N THR A 169 7.43 -21.61 5.50
CA THR A 169 6.19 -21.94 6.23
C THR A 169 6.31 -23.17 7.13
N ARG A 170 6.22 -22.93 8.44
CA ARG A 170 6.01 -23.94 9.51
C ARG A 170 4.56 -23.91 10.05
N ALA A 171 3.59 -23.55 9.21
CA ALA A 171 2.19 -23.48 9.61
C ALA A 171 1.65 -24.89 9.83
N SER A 172 1.11 -25.18 11.02
CA SER A 172 0.59 -26.50 11.40
C SER A 172 -0.71 -26.89 10.69
N TYR A 173 -1.33 -25.96 9.96
CA TYR A 173 -2.58 -26.17 9.23
C TYR A 173 -2.39 -26.61 7.77
N LEU A 174 -1.17 -26.50 7.21
CA LEU A 174 -0.87 -26.92 5.84
C LEU A 174 -0.17 -28.28 5.86
N SER A 175 -0.70 -29.24 5.08
CA SER A 175 -0.01 -30.51 4.84
C SER A 175 1.29 -30.29 4.04
N GLU A 176 2.27 -31.18 4.17
CA GLU A 176 3.49 -31.12 3.36
C GLU A 176 3.20 -31.19 1.85
N GLU A 177 2.15 -31.91 1.46
CA GLU A 177 1.73 -31.99 0.05
C GLU A 177 1.18 -30.66 -0.47
N GLU A 178 0.37 -29.97 0.34
CA GLU A 178 -0.17 -28.64 0.01
C GLU A 178 0.94 -27.60 -0.05
N ARG A 179 1.97 -27.73 0.81
CA ARG A 179 3.14 -26.86 0.77
C ARG A 179 3.96 -27.07 -0.50
N LYS A 180 4.21 -28.33 -0.90
CA LYS A 180 4.91 -28.65 -2.15
C LYS A 180 4.14 -28.15 -3.36
N LEU A 181 2.81 -28.30 -3.37
CA LEU A 181 1.93 -27.76 -4.42
C LEU A 181 1.95 -26.23 -4.48
N ALA A 182 2.01 -25.55 -3.33
CA ALA A 182 2.10 -24.09 -3.28
C ALA A 182 3.44 -23.60 -3.85
N VAL A 183 4.55 -24.27 -3.52
CA VAL A 183 5.88 -23.93 -4.04
C VAL A 183 5.99 -24.25 -5.54
N SER A 184 5.46 -25.39 -5.99
CA SER A 184 5.54 -25.80 -7.41
C SER A 184 4.73 -24.92 -8.35
N ARG A 185 3.76 -24.16 -7.83
CA ARG A 185 2.93 -23.22 -8.59
C ARG A 185 3.57 -21.83 -8.75
N LEU A 186 4.66 -21.55 -8.03
CA LEU A 186 5.35 -20.27 -8.04
C LEU A 186 6.62 -20.38 -8.92
N PRO A 187 7.03 -19.28 -9.60
CA PRO A 187 8.30 -19.27 -10.32
C PRO A 187 9.45 -19.59 -9.36
N GLN A 188 10.40 -20.40 -9.81
CA GLN A 188 11.53 -20.77 -8.96
C GLN A 188 12.34 -19.52 -8.59
N PRO A 189 12.71 -19.36 -7.30
CA PRO A 189 13.52 -18.23 -6.88
C PRO A 189 14.87 -18.24 -7.61
N SER A 190 15.32 -17.07 -8.07
CA SER A 190 16.65 -16.94 -8.67
C SER A 190 17.75 -17.24 -7.64
N GLU A 191 18.89 -17.79 -8.07
CA GLU A 191 20.06 -18.11 -7.21
C GLU A 191 20.54 -16.92 -6.35
N ASP A 192 20.17 -15.70 -6.75
CA ASP A 192 20.51 -14.43 -6.12
C ASP A 192 19.51 -13.91 -5.08
N SER A 193 18.36 -14.59 -4.88
CA SER A 193 17.26 -14.16 -4.01
C SER A 193 17.68 -13.92 -2.54
N HIS A 194 18.78 -14.55 -2.09
CA HIS A 194 19.30 -14.47 -0.72
C HIS A 194 20.55 -13.58 -0.53
N ASN A 195 21.03 -12.88 -1.57
CA ASN A 195 22.20 -12.01 -1.45
C ASN A 195 21.85 -10.65 -0.80
N ILE A 196 21.78 -10.63 0.54
CA ILE A 196 21.37 -9.47 1.34
C ILE A 196 22.54 -8.49 1.63
N MET A 197 23.47 -8.32 0.69
CA MET A 197 24.50 -7.27 0.83
C MET A 197 23.86 -5.90 0.50
N PRO A 198 23.80 -4.95 1.44
CA PRO A 198 23.03 -3.71 1.27
C PRO A 198 23.56 -2.86 0.11
N LEU A 199 24.88 -2.81 -0.10
CA LEU A 199 25.52 -2.06 -1.18
C LEU A 199 25.30 -2.70 -2.57
N SER A 200 25.32 -4.04 -2.67
CA SER A 200 25.03 -4.72 -3.94
C SER A 200 23.53 -4.66 -4.26
N LEU A 201 22.65 -4.75 -3.26
CA LEU A 201 21.21 -4.58 -3.41
C LEU A 201 20.83 -3.17 -3.87
N ILE A 202 21.39 -2.13 -3.25
CA ILE A 202 21.16 -0.74 -3.70
C ILE A 202 21.61 -0.59 -5.15
N LYS A 203 22.78 -1.11 -5.51
CA LYS A 203 23.25 -1.08 -6.90
C LYS A 203 22.34 -1.88 -7.84
N ARG A 204 21.86 -3.06 -7.45
CA ARG A 204 20.93 -3.87 -8.26
C ARG A 204 19.59 -3.19 -8.47
N VAL A 205 19.02 -2.61 -7.42
CA VAL A 205 17.71 -1.94 -7.46
C VAL A 205 17.77 -0.65 -8.27
N PHE A 206 18.73 0.24 -7.98
CA PHE A 206 18.81 1.57 -8.61
C PHE A 206 19.24 1.52 -10.08
N PHE A 207 20.05 0.54 -10.48
CA PHE A 207 20.47 0.38 -11.88
C PHE A 207 19.49 -0.45 -12.72
N THR A 208 18.42 -0.97 -12.11
CA THR A 208 17.34 -1.65 -12.84
C THR A 208 16.34 -0.61 -13.36
N PRO A 209 16.21 -0.40 -14.69
CA PRO A 209 15.30 0.62 -15.24
C PRO A 209 13.83 0.39 -14.87
N MET A 210 13.46 -0.86 -14.59
CA MET A 210 12.13 -1.26 -14.14
C MET A 210 11.75 -0.63 -12.79
N PHE A 211 12.71 -0.50 -11.86
CA PHE A 211 12.50 0.12 -10.56
C PHE A 211 11.99 1.54 -10.70
N TRP A 212 12.62 2.35 -11.56
CA TRP A 212 12.25 3.75 -11.76
C TRP A 212 10.86 3.90 -12.38
N ILE A 213 10.51 3.06 -13.35
CA ILE A 213 9.18 3.08 -13.97
C ILE A 213 8.11 2.75 -12.92
N LEU A 214 8.31 1.71 -12.11
CA LEU A 214 7.35 1.33 -11.07
C LEU A 214 7.31 2.35 -9.93
N PHE A 215 8.45 2.92 -9.56
CA PHE A 215 8.56 3.95 -8.52
C PHE A 215 7.76 5.20 -8.88
N PHE A 216 7.85 5.70 -10.11
CA PHE A 216 7.09 6.88 -10.56
C PHE A 216 5.64 6.58 -10.94
N TRP A 217 5.32 5.33 -11.28
CA TRP A 217 3.93 4.88 -11.49
C TRP A 217 3.06 5.06 -10.24
N SER A 218 3.58 4.68 -9.06
CA SER A 218 2.81 4.70 -7.81
C SER A 218 2.32 6.12 -7.40
N PRO A 219 3.14 7.18 -7.41
CA PRO A 219 2.69 8.56 -7.15
C PRO A 219 1.68 9.08 -8.18
N VAL A 220 1.89 8.79 -9.47
CA VAL A 220 0.99 9.22 -10.55
C VAL A 220 -0.39 8.59 -10.36
N CYS A 221 -0.45 7.31 -10.05
CA CYS A 221 -1.70 6.63 -9.78
C CYS A 221 -2.33 7.00 -8.43
N ALA A 222 -1.53 7.26 -7.40
CA ALA A 222 -2.05 7.71 -6.12
C ALA A 222 -2.62 9.14 -6.17
N SER A 223 -2.29 9.93 -7.20
CA SER A 223 -2.82 11.28 -7.39
C SER A 223 -4.29 11.31 -7.81
N THR A 224 -4.83 10.25 -8.42
CA THR A 224 -6.27 10.18 -8.77
C THR A 224 -7.16 10.00 -7.55
N GLU A 225 -6.61 9.49 -6.45
CA GLU A 225 -7.31 9.32 -5.17
C GLU A 225 -7.31 10.61 -4.32
N ALA A 226 -6.83 11.73 -4.87
CA ALA A 226 -6.62 12.96 -4.10
C ALA A 226 -7.89 13.52 -3.45
N PHE A 227 -9.05 13.51 -4.12
CA PHE A 227 -10.30 14.01 -3.56
C PHE A 227 -10.78 13.24 -2.32
N PRO A 228 -10.96 11.90 -2.37
CA PRO A 228 -11.43 11.14 -1.23
C PRO A 228 -10.40 11.08 -0.09
N LEU A 229 -9.11 10.94 -0.40
CA LEU A 229 -8.05 10.84 0.62
C LEU A 229 -7.92 12.11 1.47
N GLN A 230 -8.14 13.28 0.86
CA GLN A 230 -8.01 14.55 1.55
C GLN A 230 -9.26 14.98 2.30
N ASN A 231 -10.29 14.13 2.33
CA ASN A 231 -11.55 14.39 3.01
C ASN A 231 -12.18 15.72 2.55
N THR A 232 -12.03 16.06 1.27
CA THR A 232 -12.59 17.28 0.66
C THR A 232 -14.11 17.36 0.84
N PHE A 233 -14.80 16.22 0.80
CA PHE A 233 -16.23 16.16 1.07
C PHE A 233 -16.59 16.58 2.50
N LEU A 234 -15.79 16.19 3.51
CA LEU A 234 -16.00 16.65 4.88
C LEU A 234 -15.76 18.16 4.99
N LEU A 235 -14.76 18.71 4.29
CA LEU A 235 -14.52 20.16 4.26
C LEU A 235 -15.69 20.90 3.60
N TRP A 236 -16.25 20.36 2.53
CA TRP A 236 -17.42 20.92 1.85
C TRP A 236 -18.67 20.88 2.74
N LEU A 237 -18.91 19.78 3.46
CA LEU A 237 -20.01 19.67 4.43
C LEU A 237 -19.87 20.67 5.58
N LYS A 238 -18.64 20.87 6.08
CA LYS A 238 -18.35 21.86 7.13
C LYS A 238 -18.51 23.30 6.68
N TYR A 239 -18.26 23.59 5.39
CA TYR A 239 -18.53 24.92 4.84
C TYR A 239 -20.05 25.20 4.80
N ASN A 240 -20.85 24.16 4.56
CA ASN A 240 -22.32 24.22 4.51
C ASN A 240 -22.99 23.85 5.85
N ASP A 241 -22.34 24.15 6.98
CA ASP A 241 -22.79 23.77 8.34
C ASP A 241 -24.22 24.22 8.68
N LYS A 242 -24.72 25.29 8.03
CA LYS A 242 -26.11 25.77 8.20
C LYS A 242 -27.17 24.77 7.75
N HIS A 243 -26.83 23.82 6.89
CA HIS A 243 -27.75 22.82 6.34
C HIS A 243 -27.55 21.42 6.94
N PHE A 244 -26.48 21.17 7.70
CA PHE A 244 -26.10 19.83 8.14
C PHE A 244 -25.78 19.78 9.63
N THR A 245 -26.43 18.87 10.36
CA THR A 245 -26.09 18.59 11.76
C THR A 245 -24.68 17.98 11.87
N GLN A 246 -23.96 18.24 12.97
CA GLN A 246 -22.64 17.68 13.26
C GLN A 246 -22.55 16.14 13.10
N ALA A 247 -23.63 15.42 13.37
CA ALA A 247 -23.73 13.98 13.15
C ALA A 247 -23.75 13.58 11.66
N ASN A 248 -24.43 14.37 10.83
CA ASN A 248 -24.53 14.15 9.39
C ASN A 248 -23.19 14.42 8.70
N ILE A 249 -22.45 15.44 9.15
CA ILE A 249 -21.12 15.79 8.64
C ILE A 249 -20.15 14.62 8.78
N ASN A 250 -20.21 13.85 9.87
CA ASN A 250 -19.33 12.70 10.07
C ASN A 250 -19.83 11.43 9.36
N THR A 251 -21.14 11.30 9.12
CA THR A 251 -21.74 10.07 8.59
C THR A 251 -21.74 10.04 7.06
N TYR A 252 -22.04 11.16 6.39
CA TYR A 252 -22.12 11.18 4.93
C TYR A 252 -20.80 10.82 4.22
N PRO A 253 -19.61 11.27 4.68
CA PRO A 253 -18.35 10.86 4.06
C PRO A 253 -18.06 9.36 4.13
N LEU A 254 -18.69 8.63 5.05
CA LEU A 254 -18.58 7.17 5.10
C LEU A 254 -19.15 6.52 3.82
N GLY A 255 -20.13 7.17 3.19
CA GLY A 255 -20.70 6.71 1.92
C GLY A 255 -19.69 6.73 0.75
N VAL A 256 -18.74 7.67 0.76
CA VAL A 256 -17.66 7.73 -0.25
C VAL A 256 -16.74 6.51 -0.11
N GLN A 257 -16.46 6.08 1.13
CA GLN A 257 -15.66 4.88 1.38
C GLN A 257 -16.40 3.62 0.97
N ALA A 258 -17.72 3.55 1.19
CA ALA A 258 -18.55 2.43 0.75
C ALA A 258 -18.55 2.26 -0.78
N VAL A 259 -18.69 3.36 -1.53
CA VAL A 259 -18.56 3.34 -3.00
C VAL A 259 -17.16 2.91 -3.41
N GLY A 260 -16.13 3.36 -2.69
CA GLY A 260 -14.75 2.94 -2.89
C GLY A 260 -14.54 1.44 -2.75
N ILE A 261 -15.11 0.82 -1.71
CA ILE A 261 -15.03 -0.62 -1.47
C ILE A 261 -15.65 -1.39 -2.64
N VAL A 262 -16.87 -1.01 -3.04
CA VAL A 262 -17.60 -1.69 -4.13
C VAL A 262 -16.84 -1.55 -5.46
N ALA A 263 -16.39 -0.33 -5.79
CA ALA A 263 -15.64 -0.08 -7.02
C ALA A 263 -14.32 -0.85 -7.06
N ASN A 264 -13.59 -0.87 -5.93
CA ASN A 264 -12.33 -1.61 -5.78
C ASN A 264 -12.53 -3.12 -5.96
N MET A 265 -13.56 -3.71 -5.34
CA MET A 265 -13.85 -5.14 -5.47
C MET A 265 -14.30 -5.52 -6.89
N LEU A 266 -15.17 -4.72 -7.52
CA LEU A 266 -15.64 -4.97 -8.89
C LEU A 266 -14.49 -4.90 -9.90
N ALA A 267 -13.63 -3.89 -9.78
CA ALA A 267 -12.47 -3.74 -10.64
C ALA A 267 -11.51 -4.91 -10.50
N ALA A 268 -11.23 -5.33 -9.27
CA ALA A 268 -10.37 -6.46 -8.99
C ALA A 268 -10.92 -7.79 -9.52
N TRP A 269 -12.23 -8.02 -9.38
CA TRP A 269 -12.87 -9.19 -9.96
C TRP A 269 -12.76 -9.19 -11.49
N HIS A 270 -13.04 -8.05 -12.14
CA HIS A 270 -12.92 -7.97 -13.58
C HIS A 270 -11.47 -8.13 -14.07
N MET A 271 -10.49 -7.52 -13.40
CA MET A 271 -9.07 -7.65 -13.77
C MET A 271 -8.60 -9.11 -13.74
N ASP A 272 -9.04 -9.87 -12.73
CA ASP A 272 -8.69 -11.28 -12.59
C ASP A 272 -9.52 -12.18 -13.53
N ALA A 273 -10.77 -11.83 -13.83
CA ALA A 273 -11.62 -12.61 -14.75
C ALA A 273 -11.22 -12.45 -16.22
N THR A 274 -10.84 -11.24 -16.63
CA THR A 274 -10.45 -10.94 -18.02
C THR A 274 -8.95 -11.12 -18.24
N GLY A 275 -8.14 -11.10 -17.18
CA GLY A 275 -6.67 -11.03 -17.26
C GLY A 275 -6.14 -9.71 -17.84
N GLN A 276 -7.03 -8.84 -18.32
CA GLN A 276 -6.72 -7.54 -18.93
C GLN A 276 -6.88 -6.42 -17.90
N ARG A 277 -5.77 -5.73 -17.61
CA ARG A 277 -5.70 -4.66 -16.62
C ARG A 277 -5.89 -3.27 -17.21
N VAL A 278 -5.47 -3.11 -18.48
CA VAL A 278 -5.52 -1.83 -19.20
C VAL A 278 -6.95 -1.26 -19.31
N PRO A 279 -8.00 -2.05 -19.64
CA PRO A 279 -9.36 -1.50 -19.73
C PRO A 279 -9.87 -0.92 -18.41
N MET A 280 -9.55 -1.57 -17.29
CA MET A 280 -9.93 -1.09 -15.95
C MET A 280 -9.17 0.16 -15.55
N ALA A 281 -7.90 0.29 -15.94
CA ALA A 281 -7.14 1.53 -15.75
C ALA A 281 -7.76 2.70 -16.52
N ILE A 282 -8.14 2.47 -17.79
CA ILE A 282 -8.80 3.47 -18.63
C ILE A 282 -10.13 3.89 -18.02
N LEU A 283 -10.94 2.94 -17.58
CA LEU A 283 -12.23 3.21 -16.94
C LEU A 283 -12.04 4.07 -15.67
N ALA A 284 -11.05 3.74 -14.83
CA ALA A 284 -10.73 4.51 -13.65
C ALA A 284 -10.37 5.97 -14.00
N CYS A 285 -9.51 6.19 -14.99
CA CYS A 285 -9.16 7.53 -15.45
C CYS A 285 -10.37 8.31 -15.98
N LEU A 286 -11.23 7.67 -16.79
CA LEU A 286 -12.42 8.32 -17.35
C LEU A 286 -13.39 8.76 -16.24
N LEU A 287 -13.65 7.90 -15.26
CA LEU A 287 -14.50 8.24 -14.11
C LEU A 287 -13.92 9.42 -13.32
N GLN A 288 -12.60 9.46 -13.12
CA GLN A 288 -11.95 10.57 -12.41
C GLN A 288 -11.93 11.89 -13.21
N ILE A 289 -11.83 11.83 -14.54
CA ILE A 289 -12.00 13.02 -15.38
C ILE A 289 -13.42 13.58 -15.24
N VAL A 290 -14.45 12.71 -15.23
CA VAL A 290 -15.84 13.13 -15.01
C VAL A 290 -15.99 13.79 -13.63
N VAL A 291 -15.45 13.19 -12.58
CA VAL A 291 -15.46 13.78 -11.22
C VAL A 291 -14.77 15.15 -11.21
N GLY A 292 -13.58 15.26 -11.81
CA GLY A 292 -12.84 16.52 -11.91
C GLY A 292 -13.61 17.60 -12.67
N ALA A 293 -14.28 17.23 -13.76
CA ALA A 293 -15.10 18.13 -14.56
C ALA A 293 -16.36 18.58 -13.80
N MET A 294 -17.05 17.66 -13.11
CA MET A 294 -18.22 17.99 -12.28
C MET A 294 -17.81 18.95 -11.16
N LEU A 295 -16.79 18.61 -10.37
CA LEU A 295 -16.33 19.45 -9.25
C LEU A 295 -15.68 20.78 -9.69
N LEU A 296 -15.47 21.00 -10.99
CA LEU A 296 -15.05 22.29 -11.55
C LEU A 296 -16.22 23.26 -11.75
N VAL A 297 -17.44 22.74 -11.96
CA VAL A 297 -18.64 23.56 -12.22
C VAL A 297 -19.15 24.16 -10.92
N ARG A 298 -19.30 25.50 -10.91
CA ARG A 298 -19.63 26.27 -9.70
C ARG A 298 -21.11 26.14 -9.28
N ASP A 299 -22.00 25.95 -10.25
CA ASP A 299 -23.46 26.00 -10.10
C ASP A 299 -24.12 24.60 -10.08
N LEU A 300 -23.43 23.60 -9.52
CA LEU A 300 -24.03 22.29 -9.33
C LEU A 300 -25.10 22.33 -8.22
N SER A 301 -26.21 21.64 -8.47
CA SER A 301 -27.21 21.38 -7.43
C SER A 301 -26.59 20.59 -6.27
N PHE A 302 -27.15 20.72 -5.06
CA PHE A 302 -26.71 19.96 -3.90
C PHE A 302 -26.61 18.45 -4.19
N ALA A 303 -27.61 17.88 -4.89
CA ALA A 303 -27.58 16.47 -5.29
C ALA A 303 -26.44 16.16 -6.27
N GLY A 304 -26.14 17.05 -7.22
CA GLY A 304 -25.04 16.90 -8.17
C GLY A 304 -23.66 16.92 -7.50
N THR A 305 -23.46 17.79 -6.50
CA THR A 305 -22.22 17.82 -5.72
C THR A 305 -22.05 16.57 -4.86
N PHE A 306 -23.13 16.09 -4.22
CA PHE A 306 -23.11 14.81 -3.51
C PHE A 306 -22.73 13.66 -4.45
N PHE A 307 -23.39 13.55 -5.60
CA PHE A 307 -23.08 12.50 -6.58
C PHE A 307 -21.61 12.56 -7.03
N ALA A 308 -21.06 13.75 -7.29
CA ALA A 308 -19.66 13.91 -7.68
C ALA A 308 -18.68 13.44 -6.59
N PHE A 309 -18.95 13.70 -5.31
CA PHE A 309 -18.11 13.22 -4.22
C PHE A 309 -18.22 11.72 -3.97
N TYR A 310 -19.41 11.13 -4.13
CA TYR A 310 -19.57 9.68 -4.07
C TYR A 310 -18.88 9.00 -5.25
N LEU A 311 -18.98 9.57 -6.45
CA LEU A 311 -18.27 9.09 -7.63
C LEU A 311 -16.75 9.23 -7.49
N ALA A 312 -16.25 10.26 -6.78
CA ALA A 312 -14.84 10.39 -6.43
C ALA A 312 -14.32 9.17 -5.63
N GLY A 313 -15.18 8.52 -4.85
CA GLY A 313 -14.85 7.27 -4.15
C GLY A 313 -14.43 6.14 -5.09
N SER A 314 -14.88 6.13 -6.34
CA SER A 314 -14.45 5.14 -7.34
C SER A 314 -12.94 5.18 -7.65
N ALA A 315 -12.22 6.23 -7.23
CA ALA A 315 -10.78 6.35 -7.42
C ALA A 315 -10.00 5.19 -6.77
N TYR A 316 -10.52 4.63 -5.68
CA TYR A 316 -9.85 3.55 -4.93
C TYR A 316 -9.70 2.23 -5.71
N MET A 317 -10.37 2.08 -6.86
CA MET A 317 -10.13 1.00 -7.83
C MET A 317 -8.67 0.97 -8.34
N VAL A 318 -7.95 2.09 -8.26
CA VAL A 318 -6.59 2.19 -8.81
C VAL A 318 -5.57 1.46 -7.92
N ASN A 319 -5.76 1.41 -6.60
CA ASN A 319 -4.85 0.72 -5.67
C ASN A 319 -4.48 -0.73 -6.04
N PRO A 320 -5.42 -1.68 -6.23
CA PRO A 320 -5.07 -3.05 -6.63
C PRO A 320 -4.44 -3.11 -8.03
N LEU A 321 -4.73 -2.16 -8.89
CA LEU A 321 -4.14 -2.07 -10.22
C LEU A 321 -2.66 -1.68 -10.13
N ILE A 322 -2.31 -0.69 -9.31
CA ILE A 322 -0.91 -0.27 -9.10
C ILE A 322 -0.10 -1.42 -8.50
N PHE A 323 -0.50 -1.85 -7.30
CA PHE A 323 0.31 -2.73 -6.48
C PHE A 323 0.22 -4.17 -6.96
N GLY A 324 -0.95 -4.62 -7.44
CA GLY A 324 -1.10 -5.95 -8.01
C GLY A 324 -0.35 -6.12 -9.32
N TRP A 325 -0.34 -5.11 -10.20
CA TRP A 325 0.40 -5.19 -11.47
C TRP A 325 1.91 -5.08 -11.26
N ALA A 326 2.36 -4.16 -10.41
CA ALA A 326 3.77 -4.06 -10.06
C ALA A 326 4.29 -5.34 -9.41
N ASN A 327 3.49 -5.95 -8.53
CA ASN A 327 3.85 -7.20 -7.88
C ASN A 327 4.09 -8.32 -8.90
N ILE A 328 3.23 -8.47 -9.90
CA ILE A 328 3.39 -9.51 -10.94
C ILE A 328 4.58 -9.27 -11.85
N ILE A 329 4.82 -8.01 -12.24
CA ILE A 329 6.00 -7.65 -13.03
C ILE A 329 7.27 -8.04 -12.26
N LEU A 330 7.31 -7.74 -10.96
CA LEU A 330 8.45 -8.05 -10.10
C LEU A 330 8.55 -9.55 -9.79
N GLN A 331 7.44 -10.27 -9.64
CA GLN A 331 7.40 -11.71 -9.42
C GLN A 331 8.04 -12.48 -10.59
N ARG A 332 7.90 -12.01 -11.82
CA ARG A 332 8.57 -12.60 -13.00
C ARG A 332 10.10 -12.46 -12.97
N THR A 333 10.63 -11.50 -12.21
CA THR A 333 12.07 -11.29 -12.11
C THR A 333 12.74 -12.33 -11.19
N GLY A 334 11.97 -13.04 -10.35
CA GLY A 334 12.47 -14.10 -9.47
C GLY A 334 13.38 -13.64 -8.32
N ASP A 335 13.53 -12.33 -8.12
CA ASP A 335 14.30 -11.72 -7.02
C ASP A 335 13.33 -11.13 -5.98
N ASP A 336 13.14 -11.86 -4.89
CA ASP A 336 12.22 -11.50 -3.81
C ASP A 336 12.66 -10.23 -3.06
N THR A 337 13.96 -9.98 -2.98
CA THR A 337 14.50 -8.83 -2.28
C THR A 337 14.31 -7.55 -3.09
N ILE A 338 14.60 -7.57 -4.39
CA ILE A 338 14.29 -6.44 -5.30
C ILE A 338 12.79 -6.16 -5.31
N ARG A 339 11.97 -7.22 -5.33
CA ARG A 339 10.52 -7.07 -5.31
C ARG A 339 10.02 -6.38 -4.04
N SER A 340 10.47 -6.84 -2.86
CA SER A 340 10.13 -6.20 -1.58
C SER A 340 10.55 -4.73 -1.61
N VAL A 341 11.83 -4.44 -1.82
CA VAL A 341 12.36 -3.06 -1.78
C VAL A 341 11.66 -2.14 -2.78
N THR A 342 11.31 -2.65 -3.97
CA THR A 342 10.56 -1.87 -4.98
C THR A 342 9.15 -1.55 -4.50
N LEU A 343 8.39 -2.52 -3.98
CA LEU A 343 7.02 -2.30 -3.48
C LEU A 343 6.98 -1.33 -2.30
N TYR A 344 7.95 -1.42 -1.38
CA TYR A 344 8.11 -0.45 -0.29
C TYR A 344 8.46 0.95 -0.84
N SER A 345 9.38 1.05 -1.80
CA SER A 345 9.75 2.33 -2.42
C SER A 345 8.59 2.98 -3.17
N MET A 346 7.75 2.18 -3.85
CA MET A 346 6.53 2.66 -4.51
C MET A 346 5.57 3.32 -3.51
N ASN A 347 5.34 2.68 -2.37
CA ASN A 347 4.44 3.23 -1.35
C ASN A 347 5.00 4.51 -0.72
N ILE A 348 6.33 4.59 -0.49
CA ILE A 348 7.00 5.82 -0.07
C ILE A 348 6.75 6.95 -1.07
N GLY A 349 6.91 6.68 -2.36
CA GLY A 349 6.67 7.66 -3.43
C GLY A 349 5.25 8.24 -3.37
N SER A 350 4.24 7.38 -3.21
CA SER A 350 2.83 7.80 -3.08
C SER A 350 2.58 8.64 -1.83
N MET A 351 3.13 8.23 -0.69
CA MET A 351 2.96 8.94 0.59
C MET A 351 3.57 10.35 0.55
N VAL A 352 4.77 10.47 -0.02
CA VAL A 352 5.44 11.77 -0.20
C VAL A 352 4.57 12.69 -1.05
N LEU A 353 4.02 12.17 -2.17
CA LEU A 353 3.14 12.96 -3.03
C LEU A 353 1.91 13.45 -2.25
N TRP A 354 1.20 12.58 -1.52
CA TRP A 354 0.01 12.96 -0.75
C TRP A 354 0.24 14.10 0.25
N THR A 355 1.42 14.15 0.87
CA THR A 355 1.79 15.20 1.83
C THR A 355 1.74 16.59 1.20
N PHE A 356 2.40 16.73 0.05
CA PHE A 356 2.52 18.03 -0.63
C PHE A 356 1.26 18.34 -1.43
N TRP A 357 0.66 17.32 -2.04
CA TRP A 357 -0.49 17.48 -2.93
C TRP A 357 -1.68 18.14 -2.25
N GLY A 358 -1.97 17.76 -1.01
CA GLY A 358 -3.10 18.34 -0.30
C GLY A 358 -2.90 19.76 0.16
N ILE A 359 -1.66 20.14 0.49
CA ILE A 359 -1.32 21.50 0.87
C ILE A 359 -1.41 22.43 -0.35
N VAL A 360 -0.91 21.99 -1.50
CA VAL A 360 -0.78 22.83 -2.71
C VAL A 360 -2.10 22.96 -3.47
N PHE A 361 -2.81 21.85 -3.69
CA PHE A 361 -3.93 21.82 -4.64
C PHE A 361 -5.32 21.84 -3.98
N TYR A 362 -5.39 21.43 -2.71
CA TYR A 362 -6.64 21.19 -2.00
C TYR A 362 -6.63 21.85 -0.62
N SER A 363 -6.09 23.07 -0.57
CA SER A 363 -6.07 23.86 0.66
C SER A 363 -7.47 24.06 1.21
N ALA A 364 -7.61 24.00 2.54
CA ALA A 364 -8.88 24.28 3.21
C ALA A 364 -9.35 25.74 2.99
N ALA A 365 -8.45 26.64 2.59
CA ALA A 365 -8.77 28.02 2.25
C ALA A 365 -9.53 28.15 0.92
N ASP A 366 -9.39 27.18 0.02
CA ASP A 366 -10.04 27.16 -1.29
C ASP A 366 -11.41 26.44 -1.24
N ALA A 367 -11.89 26.04 -0.05
CA ALA A 367 -13.22 25.47 0.11
C ALA A 367 -14.30 26.53 -0.22
N PRO A 368 -15.38 26.18 -0.95
CA PRO A 368 -15.81 24.86 -1.43
C PRO A 368 -15.36 24.51 -2.86
N TYR A 369 -14.58 25.37 -3.53
CA TYR A 369 -14.22 25.23 -4.94
C TYR A 369 -12.71 25.01 -5.11
N TRP A 370 -12.29 23.75 -5.07
CA TRP A 370 -10.89 23.37 -5.33
C TRP A 370 -10.56 23.38 -6.82
N LYS A 371 -10.65 24.55 -7.47
CA LYS A 371 -10.37 24.72 -8.91
C LYS A 371 -8.98 24.18 -9.29
N LYS A 372 -7.97 24.46 -8.45
CA LYS A 372 -6.61 23.96 -8.61
C LYS A 372 -6.53 22.44 -8.50
N GLY A 373 -7.24 21.86 -7.54
CA GLY A 373 -7.35 20.41 -7.34
C GLY A 373 -8.02 19.69 -8.51
N SER A 374 -9.15 20.20 -9.00
CA SER A 374 -9.86 19.64 -10.15
C SER A 374 -9.03 19.68 -11.44
N ILE A 375 -8.34 20.79 -11.71
CA ILE A 375 -7.44 20.90 -12.87
C ILE A 375 -6.25 19.93 -12.72
N ALA A 376 -5.65 19.87 -11.53
CA ALA A 376 -4.54 18.95 -11.25
C ALA A 376 -4.96 17.49 -11.43
N LEU A 377 -6.18 17.11 -11.02
CA LEU A 377 -6.72 15.76 -11.23
C LEU A 377 -6.82 15.43 -12.72
N ILE A 378 -7.37 16.33 -13.54
CA ILE A 378 -7.54 16.12 -14.99
C ILE A 378 -6.17 15.96 -15.66
N VAL A 379 -5.21 16.82 -15.33
CA VAL A 379 -3.84 16.72 -15.85
C VAL A 379 -3.18 15.40 -15.43
N CYS A 380 -3.35 14.98 -14.17
CA CYS A 380 -2.79 13.71 -13.71
C CYS A 380 -3.45 12.49 -14.37
N CYS A 381 -4.75 12.55 -14.67
CA CYS A 381 -5.42 11.50 -15.44
C CYS A 381 -4.83 11.39 -16.86
N ALA A 382 -4.53 12.51 -17.53
CA ALA A 382 -3.88 12.52 -18.83
C ALA A 382 -2.46 11.92 -18.78
N VAL A 383 -1.68 12.27 -17.74
CA VAL A 383 -0.36 11.67 -17.50
C VAL A 383 -0.47 10.17 -17.23
N MET A 384 -1.49 9.74 -16.48
CA MET A 384 -1.73 8.33 -16.20
C MET A 384 -2.03 7.53 -17.45
N PHE A 385 -2.79 8.07 -18.41
CA PHE A 385 -3.01 7.41 -19.71
C PHE A 385 -1.68 7.10 -20.43
N GLY A 386 -0.74 8.05 -20.45
CA GLY A 386 0.59 7.81 -21.01
C GLY A 386 1.39 6.76 -20.23
N TYR A 387 1.28 6.79 -18.90
CA TYR A 387 2.02 5.89 -18.03
C TYR A 387 1.47 4.45 -18.03
N ILE A 388 0.15 4.27 -18.23
CA ILE A 388 -0.48 2.95 -18.47
C ILE A 388 0.18 2.27 -19.68
N TRP A 389 0.42 3.03 -20.76
CA TRP A 389 1.05 2.50 -21.96
C TRP A 389 2.53 2.15 -21.73
N ALA A 390 3.25 2.96 -20.95
CA ALA A 390 4.63 2.67 -20.56
C ALA A 390 4.74 1.39 -19.69
N VAL A 391 3.84 1.21 -18.73
CA VAL A 391 3.77 0.01 -17.89
C VAL A 391 3.33 -1.20 -18.72
N TYR A 392 2.41 -1.04 -19.67
CA TYR A 392 2.04 -2.09 -20.61
C TYR A 392 3.21 -2.52 -21.49
N TYR A 393 4.00 -1.57 -22.01
CA TYR A 393 5.21 -1.88 -22.76
C TYR A 393 6.24 -2.62 -21.90
N LEU A 394 6.44 -2.18 -20.64
CA LEU A 394 7.29 -2.84 -19.67
C LEU A 394 6.81 -4.26 -19.35
N ASP A 395 5.50 -4.45 -19.17
CA ASP A 395 4.88 -5.75 -18.91
C ASP A 395 5.14 -6.71 -20.08
N LYS A 396 4.93 -6.25 -21.33
CA LYS A 396 5.20 -7.02 -22.54
C LYS A 396 6.69 -7.31 -22.72
N LYS A 397 7.58 -6.37 -22.39
CA LYS A 397 9.04 -6.56 -22.43
C LYS A 397 9.49 -7.58 -21.38
N THR A 398 8.88 -7.55 -20.20
CA THR A 398 9.15 -8.49 -19.10
C THR A 398 8.63 -9.88 -19.44
N MET A 399 7.43 -9.99 -20.05
CA MET A 399 6.95 -11.26 -20.61
C MET A 399 7.88 -11.82 -21.69
N LYS A 400 8.48 -10.98 -22.54
CA LYS A 400 9.42 -11.48 -23.56
C LYS A 400 10.76 -11.95 -22.98
N ARG A 401 11.18 -11.35 -21.86
CA ARG A 401 12.50 -11.62 -21.25
C ARG A 401 12.48 -12.71 -20.18
N TYR A 402 11.34 -12.86 -19.49
CA TYR A 402 11.15 -13.77 -18.35
C TYR A 402 9.82 -14.54 -18.46
N GLY A 403 9.15 -14.51 -19.62
CA GLY A 403 7.90 -15.22 -19.83
C GLY A 403 8.11 -16.72 -19.69
N TYR A 404 7.22 -17.34 -18.92
CA TYR A 404 7.14 -18.76 -18.62
C TYR A 404 7.96 -19.65 -19.56
N HIS A 405 9.03 -20.25 -19.03
CA HIS A 405 9.37 -21.62 -19.41
C HIS A 405 8.19 -22.49 -18.97
N THR A 406 7.12 -22.49 -19.77
CA THR A 406 6.05 -23.45 -19.65
C THR A 406 6.69 -24.82 -19.88
N GLN A 407 6.44 -25.73 -18.93
CA GLN A 407 6.94 -27.10 -18.81
C GLN A 407 6.73 -27.98 -20.07
N GLY A 408 7.47 -27.73 -21.16
CA GLY A 408 7.42 -28.55 -22.37
C GLY A 408 8.75 -28.74 -23.10
N GLU A 409 9.77 -27.91 -22.83
CA GLU A 409 11.08 -28.02 -23.50
C GLU A 409 12.22 -28.46 -22.57
N ALA A 410 11.98 -28.55 -21.26
CA ALA A 410 12.99 -29.05 -20.32
C ALA A 410 13.15 -30.58 -20.34
N GLU A 411 12.27 -31.31 -21.05
CA GLU A 411 12.37 -32.77 -21.22
C GLU A 411 13.13 -33.18 -22.50
N ASN A 412 13.43 -32.24 -23.40
CA ASN A 412 14.08 -32.54 -24.69
C ASN A 412 15.35 -31.70 -25.00
N ALA A 413 15.93 -31.04 -24.00
CA ALA A 413 17.28 -30.48 -24.16
C ALA A 413 18.30 -31.61 -23.92
N PRO A 414 19.18 -31.93 -24.87
CA PRO A 414 20.23 -32.93 -24.65
C PRO A 414 21.13 -32.45 -23.50
N VAL A 415 21.36 -33.34 -22.54
CA VAL A 415 22.27 -33.14 -21.42
C VAL A 415 23.66 -32.86 -21.98
N GLU A 416 24.06 -31.58 -22.04
CA GLU A 416 25.47 -31.22 -22.21
C GLU A 416 26.19 -31.57 -20.90
N GLU A 417 26.92 -32.69 -20.97
CA GLU A 417 27.84 -33.17 -19.96
C GLU A 417 28.94 -32.11 -19.73
N LYS A 418 28.81 -31.33 -18.64
CA LYS A 418 29.86 -30.40 -18.22
C LYS A 418 31.00 -31.21 -17.61
N LYS A 419 32.10 -31.34 -18.36
CA LYS A 419 33.39 -31.87 -17.90
C LYS A 419 33.89 -31.08 -16.68
N ASP A 420 34.11 -31.78 -15.57
CA ASP A 420 34.77 -31.24 -14.37
C ASP A 420 36.20 -30.75 -14.69
N PRO A 421 36.65 -29.59 -14.16
CA PRO A 421 38.00 -29.08 -14.43
C PRO A 421 39.15 -29.67 -13.59
N ASP A 422 38.90 -30.62 -12.68
CA ASP A 422 39.91 -31.04 -11.69
C ASP A 422 40.48 -32.45 -11.93
N THR A 423 40.88 -32.78 -13.16
CA THR A 423 41.74 -33.95 -13.41
C THR A 423 42.59 -33.78 -14.67
N ALA A 424 43.54 -32.84 -14.64
CA ALA A 424 44.60 -32.78 -15.64
C ALA A 424 45.93 -32.34 -15.00
N THR A 425 46.60 -33.27 -14.33
CA THR A 425 48.06 -33.34 -14.29
C THR A 425 48.49 -34.65 -13.63
N LYS A 426 48.79 -35.64 -14.48
CA LYS A 426 49.84 -36.67 -14.33
C LYS A 426 49.71 -37.68 -15.48
N GLU A 427 50.00 -37.22 -16.69
CA GLU A 427 50.52 -38.13 -17.73
C GLU A 427 52.05 -38.05 -17.63
N VAL A 428 52.66 -39.17 -17.22
CA VAL A 428 54.10 -39.39 -17.27
C VAL A 428 54.38 -40.17 -18.55
N ASP A 429 55.26 -39.57 -19.35
CA ASP A 429 55.84 -39.96 -20.63
C ASP A 429 56.21 -41.47 -20.77
N PRO A 430 55.79 -42.17 -21.84
CA PRO A 430 56.09 -43.58 -22.05
C PRO A 430 57.32 -43.78 -22.93
N ASP A 431 58.54 -43.44 -22.49
CA ASP A 431 59.77 -43.87 -23.20
C ASP A 431 61.09 -43.81 -22.39
N ALA A 432 61.04 -44.01 -21.07
CA ALA A 432 62.24 -44.01 -20.22
C ALA A 432 62.38 -45.29 -19.36
N ALA A 433 62.45 -46.47 -19.99
CA ALA A 433 62.97 -47.69 -19.37
C ALA A 433 63.39 -48.74 -20.42
N ARG A 434 64.35 -48.39 -21.27
CA ARG A 434 65.21 -49.34 -21.99
C ARG A 434 66.66 -48.94 -21.74
N ASN A 435 67.23 -49.47 -20.66
CA ASN A 435 68.63 -49.92 -20.47
C ASN A 435 68.93 -50.15 -18.99
#